data_AF-Q8DUI7-F1
#
_entry.id   AF-Q8DUI7-F1
#
_cell.length_a   1.000
_cell.length_b   1.000
_cell.length_c   1.000
_cell.angle_alpha   90.00
_cell.angle_beta   90.00
_cell.angle_gamma   90.00
#
_symmetry.space_group_name_H-M   'P 1'
#
loop_
_entity.id
_entity.type
_entity.pdbx_description
1 polymer ?
#
loop_
_entity_poly.entity_id
_entity_poly.type
_entity_poly.pdbx_seq_one_letter_code
_entity_poly.pdbx_strand_id
1 'polypeptide(L)'
;MINNYVKHGHIEKPIKKKYNRKQVARLIVITALKNVFSIQEISQTLTVLTANNSSKNLYNDFVTCMNTDERQDIAPVVVSACQTLKLYLQTHQLVLELERSDINESNTNSETK
;
A
#
# COMPACT_ATOMS: atom_id res chain seq x y z
N MET A 1 -2.63 -12.22 9.32
CA MET A 1 -2.57 -13.64 8.90
C MET A 1 -3.16 -13.77 7.49
N ILE A 2 -2.48 -14.42 6.54
CA ILE A 2 -2.95 -14.54 5.14
C ILE A 2 -4.31 -15.23 5.01
N ASN A 3 -4.62 -16.15 5.93
CA ASN A 3 -5.87 -16.91 5.94
C ASN A 3 -7.13 -16.04 6.00
N ASN A 4 -7.07 -14.87 6.62
CA ASN A 4 -8.23 -13.97 6.68
C ASN A 4 -8.61 -13.46 5.28
N TYR A 5 -7.61 -13.13 4.46
CA TYR A 5 -7.84 -12.70 3.07
C TYR A 5 -8.33 -13.83 2.17
N VAL A 6 -7.93 -15.08 2.44
CA VAL A 6 -8.42 -16.26 1.72
C VAL A 6 -9.86 -16.59 2.12
N LYS A 7 -10.20 -16.54 3.42
CA LYS A 7 -11.54 -16.83 3.94
C LYS A 7 -12.60 -15.88 3.37
N HIS A 8 -12.26 -14.61 3.20
CA HIS A 8 -13.17 -13.59 2.67
C HIS A 8 -13.07 -13.40 1.15
N GLY A 9 -12.31 -14.25 0.45
CA GLY A 9 -12.23 -14.23 -1.02
C GLY A 9 -11.40 -13.08 -1.62
N HIS A 10 -10.71 -12.29 -0.79
CA HIS A 10 -9.82 -11.23 -1.27
C HIS A 10 -8.55 -11.78 -1.93
N ILE A 11 -8.16 -13.01 -1.62
CA ILE A 11 -7.08 -13.76 -2.27
C ILE A 11 -7.59 -15.17 -2.59
N GLU A 12 -7.31 -15.65 -3.80
CA GLU A 12 -7.66 -17.02 -4.23
C GLU A 12 -7.02 -18.07 -3.30
N LYS A 13 -7.62 -19.26 -3.17
CA LYS A 13 -7.07 -20.35 -2.36
C LYS A 13 -5.72 -20.85 -2.93
N PRO A 14 -4.77 -21.26 -2.07
CA PRO A 14 -3.48 -21.78 -2.54
C PRO A 14 -3.66 -23.05 -3.38
N ILE A 15 -2.82 -23.22 -4.41
CA ILE A 15 -2.80 -24.38 -5.29
C ILE A 15 -1.72 -25.34 -4.80
N LYS A 16 -2.07 -26.57 -4.40
CA LYS A 16 -1.13 -27.54 -3.81
C LYS A 16 -0.32 -26.95 -2.64
N LYS A 17 -0.98 -26.20 -1.75
CA LYS A 17 -0.38 -25.48 -0.61
C LYS A 17 0.59 -24.34 -0.98
N LYS A 18 0.69 -23.98 -2.26
CA LYS A 18 1.55 -22.88 -2.74
C LYS A 18 0.70 -21.74 -3.30
N TYR A 19 1.16 -20.51 -3.05
CA TYR A 19 0.59 -19.32 -3.68
C TYR A 19 1.37 -19.00 -4.95
N ASN A 20 0.65 -18.69 -6.03
CA ASN A 20 1.23 -18.28 -7.30
C ASN A 20 1.57 -16.78 -7.29
N ARG A 21 2.25 -16.32 -8.34
CA ARG A 21 2.68 -14.92 -8.48
C ARG A 21 1.51 -13.93 -8.41
N LYS A 22 0.35 -14.27 -8.99
CA LYS A 22 -0.86 -13.42 -8.97
C LYS A 22 -1.40 -13.24 -7.54
N GLN A 23 -1.44 -14.31 -6.75
CA GLN A 23 -1.88 -14.28 -5.36
C GLN A 23 -0.94 -13.45 -4.48
N VAL A 24 0.38 -13.60 -4.68
CA VAL A 24 1.39 -12.82 -3.95
C VAL A 24 1.34 -11.34 -4.34
N ALA A 25 1.24 -11.01 -5.63
CA ALA A 25 1.08 -9.63 -6.10
C ALA A 25 -0.15 -8.96 -5.47
N ARG A 26 -1.29 -9.66 -5.44
CA ARG A 26 -2.51 -9.16 -4.80
C ARG A 26 -2.35 -8.96 -3.30
N LEU A 27 -1.66 -9.87 -2.61
CA LEU A 27 -1.36 -9.73 -1.19
C LEU A 27 -0.52 -8.49 -0.88
N ILE A 28 0.50 -8.21 -1.70
CA ILE A 28 1.37 -7.04 -1.53
C ILE A 28 0.54 -5.75 -1.62
N VAL A 29 -0.28 -5.62 -2.67
CA VAL A 29 -1.14 -4.43 -2.86
C VAL A 29 -2.13 -4.26 -1.70
N ILE A 30 -2.81 -5.33 -1.27
CA ILE A 30 -3.71 -5.29 -0.11
C ILE A 30 -2.96 -4.84 1.15
N THR A 31 -1.77 -5.36 1.38
CA THR A 31 -0.97 -5.06 2.58
C THR A 31 -0.47 -3.61 2.59
N ALA A 32 -0.18 -3.04 1.42
CA ALA A 32 0.20 -1.64 1.31
C ALA A 32 -1.00 -0.71 1.54
N LEU A 33 -2.13 -1.00 0.89
CA LEU A 33 -3.31 -0.13 0.90
C LEU A 33 -4.13 -0.18 2.19
N LYS A 34 -4.03 -1.26 2.99
CA LYS A 34 -4.83 -1.40 4.22
C LYS A 34 -4.57 -0.32 5.28
N ASN A 35 -3.48 0.44 5.15
CA ASN A 35 -3.16 1.53 6.07
C ASN A 35 -4.03 2.77 5.84
N VAL A 36 -4.57 2.90 4.63
CA VAL A 36 -5.33 4.08 4.18
C VAL A 36 -6.74 3.74 3.70
N PHE A 37 -7.00 2.50 3.31
CA PHE A 37 -8.30 2.03 2.81
C PHE A 37 -8.79 0.84 3.63
N SER A 38 -10.12 0.74 3.80
CA SER A 38 -10.74 -0.46 4.36
C SER A 38 -10.58 -1.67 3.43
N ILE A 39 -10.65 -2.87 3.99
CA ILE A 39 -10.52 -4.10 3.19
C ILE A 39 -11.64 -4.23 2.15
N GLN A 40 -12.84 -3.73 2.45
CA GLN A 40 -13.97 -3.69 1.53
C GLN A 40 -13.66 -2.78 0.32
N GLU A 41 -13.18 -1.57 0.56
CA GLU A 41 -12.82 -0.60 -0.49
C GLU A 41 -11.69 -1.13 -1.38
N ILE A 42 -10.67 -1.75 -0.78
CA ILE A 42 -9.58 -2.38 -1.52
C ILE A 42 -10.12 -3.50 -2.41
N SER A 43 -11.00 -4.35 -1.87
CA SER A 43 -11.59 -5.46 -2.61
C SER A 43 -12.43 -4.98 -3.79
N GLN A 44 -13.25 -3.95 -3.59
CA GLN A 44 -14.07 -3.35 -4.64
C GLN A 44 -13.20 -2.73 -5.73
N THR A 45 -12.22 -1.92 -5.35
CA THR A 45 -11.28 -1.25 -6.26
C THR A 45 -10.52 -2.26 -7.11
N LEU A 46 -9.95 -3.30 -6.49
CA LEU A 46 -9.27 -4.37 -7.20
C LEU A 46 -10.20 -5.13 -8.14
N THR A 47 -11.44 -5.39 -7.74
CA THR A 47 -12.40 -6.13 -8.59
C THR A 47 -12.76 -5.34 -9.84
N VAL A 48 -13.07 -4.05 -9.71
CA VAL A 48 -13.36 -3.16 -10.85
C VAL A 48 -12.16 -3.06 -11.79
N LEU A 49 -10.95 -2.93 -11.24
CA LEU A 49 -9.73 -2.80 -12.04
C LEU A 49 -9.32 -4.11 -12.74
N THR A 50 -9.58 -5.26 -12.11
CA THR A 50 -9.25 -6.57 -12.69
C THR A 50 -10.29 -7.06 -13.70
N ALA A 51 -11.53 -6.54 -13.65
CA ALA A 51 -12.55 -6.84 -14.66
C ALA A 51 -12.15 -6.31 -16.05
N ASN A 52 -11.38 -5.22 -16.09
CA ASN A 52 -10.98 -4.54 -17.32
C ASN A 52 -9.51 -4.78 -17.71
N ASN A 53 -8.71 -5.46 -16.88
CA ASN A 53 -7.28 -5.67 -17.11
C ASN A 53 -6.79 -7.03 -16.59
N SER A 54 -5.73 -7.58 -17.22
CA SER A 54 -5.02 -8.70 -16.64
C SER A 54 -4.38 -8.27 -15.31
N SER A 55 -4.50 -9.06 -14.23
CA SER A 55 -4.00 -8.70 -12.89
C SER A 55 -2.49 -8.37 -12.85
N LYS A 56 -1.73 -8.80 -13.87
CA LYS A 56 -0.31 -8.48 -14.04
C LYS A 56 -0.10 -7.01 -14.36
N ASN A 57 -0.96 -6.41 -15.20
CA ASN A 57 -0.87 -5.00 -15.56
C ASN A 57 -1.13 -4.13 -14.33
N LEU A 58 -2.16 -4.44 -13.55
CA LEU A 58 -2.53 -3.65 -12.38
C LEU A 58 -1.42 -3.60 -11.30
N TYR A 59 -0.76 -4.73 -11.05
CA TYR A 59 0.36 -4.76 -10.12
C TYR A 59 1.54 -3.92 -10.63
N ASN A 60 1.85 -4.02 -11.92
CA ASN A 60 2.92 -3.23 -12.52
C ASN A 60 2.58 -1.73 -12.45
N ASP A 61 1.35 -1.34 -12.76
CA ASP A 61 0.87 0.04 -12.65
C ASP A 61 1.02 0.57 -11.22
N PHE A 62 0.64 -0.23 -10.22
CA PHE A 62 0.84 0.11 -8.81
C PHE A 62 2.33 0.30 -8.49
N VAL A 63 3.21 -0.60 -8.95
CA VAL A 63 4.65 -0.51 -8.74
C VAL A 63 5.24 0.74 -9.42
N THR A 64 4.88 1.02 -10.67
CA THR A 64 5.31 2.23 -11.40
C THR A 64 4.88 3.47 -10.63
N CYS A 65 3.62 3.53 -10.24
CA CYS A 65 3.02 4.64 -9.50
C CYS A 65 3.63 4.86 -8.11
N MET A 66 4.11 3.81 -7.44
CA MET A 66 4.78 3.91 -6.15
C MET A 66 6.24 4.35 -6.26
N ASN A 67 6.97 3.90 -7.29
CA ASN A 67 8.41 4.12 -7.41
C ASN A 67 8.82 5.25 -8.35
N THR A 68 7.92 5.70 -9.21
CA THR A 68 8.18 6.74 -10.22
C THR A 68 7.08 7.78 -10.20
N ASP A 69 7.31 8.90 -10.89
CA ASP A 69 6.30 9.92 -11.15
C ASP A 69 5.59 9.71 -12.51
N GLU A 70 5.91 8.63 -13.20
CA GLU A 70 5.28 8.26 -14.47
C GLU A 70 3.85 7.79 -14.24
N ARG A 71 2.93 8.39 -15.00
CA ARG A 71 1.48 8.14 -14.90
C ARG A 71 0.81 7.90 -16.25
N GLN A 72 1.62 7.86 -17.31
CA GLN A 72 1.12 7.66 -18.66
C GLN A 72 0.52 6.25 -18.76
N ASP A 73 -0.71 6.17 -19.29
CA ASP A 73 -1.47 4.93 -19.48
C ASP A 73 -1.87 4.16 -18.19
N ILE A 74 -1.74 4.77 -17.01
CA ILE A 74 -2.21 4.19 -15.74
C ILE A 74 -3.64 4.66 -15.44
N ALA A 75 -4.51 3.73 -15.05
CA ALA A 75 -5.88 4.05 -14.66
C ALA A 75 -5.93 5.12 -13.53
N PRO A 76 -6.73 6.20 -13.66
CA PRO A 76 -6.74 7.29 -12.69
C PRO A 76 -6.99 6.85 -11.23
N VAL A 77 -7.83 5.84 -11.04
CA VAL A 77 -8.11 5.28 -9.71
C VAL A 77 -6.86 4.65 -9.05
N VAL A 78 -5.96 4.04 -9.84
CA VAL A 78 -4.69 3.49 -9.32
C VAL A 78 -3.80 4.64 -8.88
N VAL A 79 -3.68 5.67 -9.74
CA VAL A 79 -2.90 6.87 -9.46
C VAL A 79 -3.35 7.53 -8.16
N SER A 80 -4.65 7.76 -8.00
CA SER A 80 -5.21 8.35 -6.78
C SER A 80 -4.94 7.49 -5.55
N ALA A 81 -5.10 6.17 -5.65
CA ALA A 81 -4.83 5.27 -4.53
C ALA A 81 -3.36 5.30 -4.08
N CYS A 82 -2.40 5.34 -5.02
CA CYS A 82 -0.98 5.49 -4.65
C CYS A 82 -0.72 6.84 -4.00
N GLN A 83 -1.31 7.93 -4.50
CA GLN A 83 -1.12 9.27 -3.94
C GLN A 83 -1.61 9.33 -2.50
N THR A 84 -2.79 8.77 -2.22
CA THR A 84 -3.30 8.67 -0.85
C THR A 84 -2.32 7.93 0.05
N LEU A 85 -1.77 6.80 -0.41
CA LEU A 85 -0.78 6.03 0.36
C LEU A 85 0.52 6.82 0.55
N LYS A 86 1.04 7.47 -0.48
CA LYS A 86 2.27 8.30 -0.42
C LYS A 86 2.11 9.43 0.59
N LEU A 87 0.99 10.15 0.54
CA LEU A 87 0.70 11.24 1.47
C LEU A 87 0.57 10.74 2.91
N TYR A 88 -0.13 9.62 3.13
CA TYR A 88 -0.21 9.00 4.46
C TYR A 88 1.18 8.64 5.02
N LEU A 89 2.04 8.02 4.21
CA LEU A 89 3.40 7.66 4.61
C LEU A 89 4.24 8.91 4.89
N GLN A 90 4.09 9.95 4.07
CA GLN A 90 4.76 11.24 4.29
C GLN A 90 4.32 11.89 5.60
N THR A 91 3.03 11.87 5.93
CA THR A 91 2.53 12.39 7.21
C THR A 91 3.16 11.66 8.39
N HIS A 92 3.22 10.32 8.35
CA HIS A 92 3.88 9.54 9.42
C HIS A 92 5.37 9.85 9.53
N GLN A 93 6.07 10.00 8.42
CA GLN A 93 7.48 10.36 8.42
C GLN A 93 7.72 11.73 9.06
N LEU A 94 6.88 12.73 8.74
CA LEU A 94 6.95 14.06 9.34
C LEU A 94 6.68 14.02 10.85
N VAL A 95 5.72 13.22 11.31
CA VAL A 95 5.47 13.03 12.75
C VAL A 95 6.70 12.46 13.46
N LEU A 96 7.34 11.44 12.90
CA LEU A 96 8.56 10.85 13.48
C LEU A 96 9.73 11.84 13.52
N GLU A 97 9.82 12.73 12.54
CA GLU A 97 10.84 13.78 12.51
C GLU A 97 10.61 14.82 13.61
N LEU A 98 9.34 15.22 13.83
CA LEU A 98 8.96 16.12 14.91
C LEU A 98 9.26 15.53 16.29
N GLU A 99 8.93 14.26 16.52
CA GLU A 99 9.24 13.56 17.78
C GLU A 99 10.75 13.50 18.05
N ARG A 100 11.58 13.37 16.99
CA ARG A 100 13.05 13.35 17.12
C ARG A 100 13.63 14.74 17.42
N SER A 101 13.07 15.80 16.85
CA SER A 101 13.52 17.17 17.15
C SER A 101 13.26 17.54 18.62
N ASP A 102 12.12 17.13 19.17
CA ASP A 102 11.75 17.43 20.57
C ASP A 102 12.71 16.75 21.58
N ILE A 103 13.16 15.53 21.29
CA ILE A 103 14.14 14.79 22.11
C ILE A 103 15.52 15.45 22.06
N ASN A 104 15.93 15.93 20.88
CA ASN A 104 17.24 16.56 20.73
C ASN A 104 17.29 17.93 21.43
N GLU A 105 16.22 18.75 21.35
CA GLU A 105 16.16 20.03 22.06
C GLU A 105 16.18 19.87 23.59
N SER A 106 15.49 18.84 24.11
CA SER A 106 15.44 18.57 25.56
C SER A 106 16.77 18.04 26.11
N ASN A 107 17.56 17.31 25.31
CA ASN A 107 18.92 16.91 25.70
C ASN A 107 19.90 18.09 25.73
N THR A 108 19.88 18.99 24.74
CA THR A 108 20.76 20.18 24.72
C THR A 108 20.55 21.15 25.88
N ASN A 109 19.32 21.26 26.41
CA ASN A 109 19.01 22.13 27.55
C ASN A 109 19.39 21.54 28.92
N SER A 110 19.78 20.26 28.97
CA SER A 110 20.22 19.59 30.20
C SER A 110 21.74 19.64 30.43
N GLU A 111 22.52 19.90 29.38
CA GLU A 111 24.00 19.97 29.43
C GLU A 111 24.53 21.40 29.68
N THR A 112 23.66 22.42 29.72
CA THR A 112 24.04 23.83 29.95
C THR A 112 23.77 24.33 31.38
N LYS A 113 23.55 23.44 32.35
CA LYS A 113 23.33 23.80 33.76
C LYS A 113 24.28 23.11 34.72
#